data_AF-A0AA43IMH3-F1
#
_entry.id   AF-A0AA43IMH3-F1
#
_cell.length_a   1.000
_cell.length_b   1.000
_cell.length_c   1.000
_cell.angle_alpha   90.00
_cell.angle_beta   90.00
_cell.angle_gamma   90.00
#
_symmetry.space_group_name_H-M   'P 1'
#
loop_
_entity.id
_entity.type
_entity.pdbx_description
1 polymer ?
#
loop_
_entity_poly.entity_id
_entity_poly.type
_entity_poly.pdbx_seq_one_letter_code
_entity_poly.pdbx_strand_id
1 'polypeptide(L)'
;MWNLFKKLAVGLVVGGGLAAIANSQEVPVSFQLLFFIIALVGAVVFALLDAKTLNVMNGGMSFFAVTVFWVFLISVCVAGASFLPQFDPEDEKAKIGKLLDKERKQSAQGKTEELIARAKALDQQVKALEDRLKGIGGGQAVAMTQAPSATEKPAASGGGGAGDIMKVGEEQWQLQECYNCHKLRGEGGKKRGPELDNIGTLLTVEEIQQKIADPKSFMAEGYDKEWQKGIMPDKFKDLMDPKEMLALATWLGSFKNVAVNTPKPIKKK
;
A
#
# COMPACT_ATOMS: atom_id res chain seq x y z
N MET A 1 24.98 -45.45 16.52
CA MET A 1 25.50 -44.06 16.39
C MET A 1 26.07 -43.76 14.99
N TRP A 2 26.89 -44.61 14.38
CA TRP A 2 27.46 -44.38 13.03
C TRP A 2 26.43 -44.08 11.91
N ASN A 3 25.28 -44.75 11.91
CA ASN A 3 24.21 -44.49 10.93
C ASN A 3 23.46 -43.16 11.16
N LEU A 4 23.47 -42.64 12.39
CA LEU A 4 22.79 -41.37 12.73
C LEU A 4 23.55 -40.18 12.14
N PHE A 5 24.88 -40.15 12.32
CA PHE A 5 25.73 -39.09 11.78
C PHE A 5 25.70 -39.03 10.26
N LYS A 6 25.67 -40.19 9.58
CA LYS A 6 25.52 -40.23 8.11
C LYS A 6 24.20 -39.62 7.64
N LYS A 7 23.10 -39.90 8.35
CA LYS A 7 21.77 -39.36 7.99
C LYS A 7 21.67 -37.85 8.21
N LEU A 8 22.23 -37.36 9.31
CA LEU A 8 22.33 -35.92 9.56
C LEU A 8 23.25 -35.23 8.55
N ALA A 9 24.35 -35.88 8.14
CA ALA A 9 25.22 -35.37 7.08
C ALA A 9 24.49 -35.30 5.73
N VAL A 10 23.68 -36.30 5.37
CA VAL A 10 22.83 -36.24 4.17
C VAL A 10 21.84 -35.08 4.26
N GLY A 11 21.21 -34.87 5.42
CA GLY A 11 20.34 -33.71 5.66
C GLY A 11 21.03 -32.36 5.44
N LEU A 12 22.26 -32.22 5.94
CA LEU A 12 23.08 -31.02 5.73
C LEU A 12 23.45 -30.80 4.26
N VAL A 13 23.81 -31.87 3.54
CA VAL A 13 24.16 -31.80 2.11
C VAL A 13 22.94 -31.44 1.27
N VAL A 14 21.80 -32.10 1.51
CA VAL A 14 20.55 -31.82 0.80
C VAL A 14 20.04 -30.41 1.12
N GLY A 15 20.05 -30.03 2.40
CA GLY A 15 19.65 -28.68 2.82
C GLY A 15 20.53 -27.61 2.19
N GLY A 16 21.86 -27.78 2.22
CA GLY A 16 22.80 -26.85 1.61
C GLY A 16 22.59 -26.73 0.09
N GLY A 17 22.32 -27.85 -0.59
CA GLY A 17 21.98 -27.86 -2.01
C GLY A 17 20.69 -27.09 -2.31
N LEU A 18 19.64 -27.29 -1.52
CA LEU A 18 18.37 -26.54 -1.66
C LEU A 18 18.56 -25.04 -1.44
N ALA A 19 19.33 -24.65 -0.43
CA ALA A 19 19.65 -23.25 -0.16
C ALA A 19 20.44 -22.61 -1.31
N ALA A 20 21.43 -23.33 -1.88
CA ALA A 20 22.22 -22.85 -3.01
C ALA A 20 21.37 -22.69 -4.29
N ILE A 21 20.48 -23.65 -4.57
CA ILE A 21 19.54 -23.58 -5.70
C ILE A 21 18.57 -22.40 -5.52
N ALA A 22 18.02 -22.20 -4.32
CA ALA A 22 17.17 -21.07 -4.02
C ALA A 22 17.92 -19.73 -4.19
N ASN A 23 19.17 -19.66 -3.74
CA ASN A 23 20.01 -18.48 -3.95
C ASN A 23 20.27 -18.18 -5.44
N SER A 24 20.43 -19.21 -6.28
CA SER A 24 20.59 -19.03 -7.73
C SER A 24 19.34 -18.51 -8.45
N GLN A 25 18.17 -18.60 -7.80
CA GLN A 25 16.89 -18.12 -8.32
C GLN A 25 16.47 -16.78 -7.70
N GLU A 26 17.40 -16.07 -7.05
CA GLU A 26 17.17 -14.79 -6.37
C GLU A 26 16.07 -14.87 -5.29
N VAL A 27 15.83 -16.06 -4.73
CA VAL A 27 14.84 -16.28 -3.68
C VAL A 27 15.33 -15.61 -2.38
N PRO A 28 14.47 -14.89 -1.62
CA PRO A 28 14.88 -14.21 -0.39
C PRO A 28 15.50 -15.15 0.65
N VAL A 29 16.49 -14.64 1.40
CA VAL A 29 17.27 -15.40 2.40
C VAL A 29 16.39 -16.12 3.42
N SER A 30 15.27 -15.53 3.83
CA SER A 30 14.31 -16.16 4.75
C SER A 30 13.76 -17.48 4.22
N PHE A 31 13.49 -17.57 2.92
CA PHE A 31 13.01 -18.81 2.29
C PHE A 31 14.14 -19.82 2.08
N GLN A 32 15.37 -19.36 1.78
CA GLN A 32 16.54 -20.24 1.73
C GLN A 32 16.77 -20.94 3.07
N LEU A 33 16.68 -20.18 4.18
CA LEU A 33 16.80 -20.68 5.54
C LEU A 33 15.64 -21.64 5.88
N LEU A 34 14.41 -21.33 5.45
CA LEU A 34 13.26 -22.22 5.63
C LEU A 34 13.49 -23.57 4.94
N PHE A 35 13.91 -23.59 3.67
CA PHE A 35 14.18 -24.84 2.94
C PHE A 35 15.28 -25.67 3.60
N PHE A 36 16.33 -25.01 4.08
CA PHE A 36 17.40 -25.65 4.84
C PHE A 36 16.89 -26.30 6.13
N ILE A 37 16.08 -25.58 6.92
CA ILE A 37 15.50 -26.10 8.17
C ILE A 37 14.57 -27.29 7.88
N ILE A 38 13.72 -27.22 6.85
CA ILE A 38 12.83 -28.31 6.47
C ILE A 38 13.63 -29.58 6.13
N ALA A 39 14.73 -29.45 5.38
CA ALA A 39 15.61 -30.57 5.07
C ALA A 39 16.25 -31.19 6.32
N LEU A 40 16.65 -30.36 7.30
CA LEU A 40 17.16 -30.85 8.58
C LEU A 40 16.10 -31.58 9.41
N VAL A 41 14.88 -31.03 9.50
CA VAL A 41 13.75 -31.69 10.17
C VAL A 41 13.45 -33.04 9.51
N GLY A 42 13.42 -33.09 8.19
CA GLY A 42 13.25 -34.35 7.44
C GLY A 42 14.32 -35.37 7.80
N ALA A 43 15.60 -34.97 7.86
CA ALA A 43 16.69 -35.85 8.25
C ALA A 43 16.56 -36.37 9.69
N VAL A 44 16.09 -35.53 10.62
CA VAL A 44 15.78 -35.94 12.00
C VAL A 44 14.63 -36.95 12.02
N VAL A 45 13.57 -36.75 11.24
CA VAL A 45 12.46 -37.72 11.14
C VAL A 45 12.95 -39.06 10.58
N PHE A 46 13.75 -39.06 9.51
CA PHE A 46 14.35 -40.30 8.97
C PHE A 46 15.30 -40.99 9.96
N ALA A 47 15.97 -40.23 10.82
CA ALA A 47 16.76 -40.77 11.90
C ALA A 47 15.89 -41.41 13.00
N LEU A 48 14.76 -40.79 13.35
CA LEU A 48 13.81 -41.30 14.33
C LEU A 48 13.09 -42.56 13.85
N LEU A 49 12.74 -42.65 12.56
CA LEU A 49 12.10 -43.84 11.98
C LEU A 49 13.00 -45.08 12.00
N ASP A 50 14.32 -44.89 12.00
CA ASP A 50 15.32 -45.97 12.07
C ASP A 50 15.87 -46.14 13.50
N ALA A 51 15.39 -45.34 14.45
CA ALA A 51 15.75 -45.50 15.84
C ALA A 51 15.11 -46.78 16.39
N LYS A 52 15.83 -47.46 17.29
CA LYS A 52 15.31 -48.65 17.97
C LYS A 52 14.07 -48.26 18.78
N THR A 53 13.05 -49.12 18.77
CA THR A 53 11.87 -48.94 19.61
C THR A 53 12.28 -48.82 21.07
N LEU A 54 11.76 -47.80 21.74
CA LEU A 54 12.01 -47.59 23.16
C LEU A 54 11.22 -48.62 23.99
N ASN A 55 11.75 -48.96 25.17
CA ASN A 55 11.02 -49.78 26.12
C ASN A 55 9.76 -49.04 26.59
N VAL A 56 8.68 -49.79 26.81
CA VAL A 56 7.41 -49.23 27.28
C VAL A 56 7.59 -48.73 28.72
N MET A 57 7.36 -47.44 28.93
CA MET A 57 7.31 -46.84 30.26
C MET A 57 5.92 -47.08 30.87
N ASN A 58 5.85 -47.32 32.18
CA ASN A 58 4.59 -47.53 32.91
C ASN A 58 4.54 -46.67 34.19
N GLY A 59 3.34 -46.41 34.69
CA GLY A 59 3.08 -45.80 35.99
C GLY A 59 3.47 -44.33 36.05
N GLY A 60 3.88 -43.87 37.24
CA GLY A 60 4.21 -42.47 37.50
C GLY A 60 5.33 -41.90 36.62
N MET A 61 6.22 -42.74 36.10
CA MET A 61 7.29 -42.30 35.19
C MET A 61 6.75 -41.88 33.82
N SER A 62 5.65 -42.48 33.37
CA SER A 62 4.99 -42.09 32.12
C SER A 62 4.27 -40.75 32.26
N PHE A 63 3.61 -40.54 33.41
CA PHE A 63 2.99 -39.26 33.72
C PHE A 63 4.01 -38.13 33.72
N PHE A 64 5.13 -38.31 34.44
CA PHE A 64 6.22 -37.33 34.47
C PHE A 64 6.77 -37.03 33.07
N ALA A 65 7.07 -38.05 32.27
CA ALA A 65 7.62 -37.87 30.92
C ALA A 65 6.65 -37.12 29.99
N VAL A 66 5.34 -37.44 30.05
CA VAL A 66 4.31 -36.74 29.26
C VAL A 66 4.17 -35.29 29.72
N THR A 67 4.19 -35.02 31.02
CA THR A 67 4.14 -33.65 31.55
C THR A 67 5.33 -32.83 31.09
N VAL A 68 6.56 -33.38 31.19
CA VAL A 68 7.78 -32.69 30.72
C VAL A 68 7.71 -32.43 29.21
N PHE A 69 7.25 -33.41 28.42
CA PHE A 69 7.08 -33.23 26.98
C PHE A 69 6.10 -32.10 26.66
N TRP A 70 4.96 -32.04 27.36
CA TRP A 70 3.97 -30.96 27.17
C TRP A 70 4.49 -29.60 27.59
N VAL A 71 5.19 -29.49 28.72
CA VAL A 71 5.81 -28.22 29.16
C VAL A 71 6.83 -27.76 28.13
N PHE A 72 7.67 -28.66 27.62
CA PHE A 72 8.63 -28.35 26.57
C PHE A 72 7.94 -27.89 25.28
N LEU A 73 6.92 -28.62 24.82
CA LEU A 73 6.18 -28.29 23.61
C LEU A 73 5.46 -26.94 23.72
N ILE A 74 4.81 -26.67 24.85
CA ILE A 74 4.18 -25.36 25.10
C ILE A 74 5.24 -24.25 25.11
N SER A 75 6.38 -24.47 25.78
CA SER A 75 7.46 -23.48 25.81
C SER A 75 7.99 -23.17 24.41
N VAL A 76 8.26 -24.20 23.60
CA VAL A 76 8.74 -24.02 22.23
C VAL A 76 7.69 -23.35 21.34
N CYS A 77 6.43 -23.77 21.40
CA CYS A 77 5.37 -23.21 20.55
C CYS A 77 5.02 -21.77 20.94
N VAL A 78 4.97 -21.46 22.23
CA VAL A 78 4.59 -20.12 22.70
C VAL A 78 5.78 -19.17 22.63
N ALA A 79 6.91 -19.50 23.27
CA ALA A 79 8.07 -18.63 23.30
C ALA A 79 8.76 -18.57 21.93
N GLY A 80 8.86 -19.69 21.22
CA GLY A 80 9.44 -19.72 19.87
C GLY A 80 8.66 -18.86 18.89
N ALA A 81 7.32 -18.84 18.97
CA ALA A 81 6.51 -17.94 18.17
C ALA A 81 6.75 -16.46 18.53
N SER A 82 7.02 -16.14 19.79
CA SER A 82 7.34 -14.77 20.22
C SER A 82 8.70 -14.25 19.71
N PHE A 83 9.65 -15.14 19.40
CA PHE A 83 10.95 -14.76 18.82
C PHE A 83 10.94 -14.64 17.30
N LEU A 84 9.89 -15.15 16.64
CA LEU A 84 9.70 -14.91 15.22
C LEU A 84 9.27 -13.47 14.99
N PRO A 85 9.60 -12.86 13.84
CA PRO A 85 9.10 -11.54 13.48
C PRO A 85 7.57 -11.54 13.55
N GLN A 86 7.03 -10.95 14.62
CA GLN A 86 5.60 -10.77 14.79
C GLN A 86 5.20 -9.43 14.19
N PHE A 87 4.04 -9.41 13.54
CA PHE A 87 3.45 -8.16 13.07
C PHE A 87 3.04 -7.34 14.29
N ASP A 88 3.74 -6.23 14.54
CA ASP A 88 3.33 -5.23 15.53
C ASP A 88 2.62 -4.06 14.81
N PRO A 89 1.31 -3.87 15.04
CA PRO A 89 0.55 -2.79 14.41
C PRO A 89 1.14 -1.41 14.66
N GLU A 90 1.74 -1.16 15.83
CA GLU A 90 2.30 0.15 16.17
C GLU A 90 3.63 0.40 15.45
N ASP A 91 4.48 -0.62 15.31
CA ASP A 91 5.71 -0.52 14.51
C ASP A 91 5.40 -0.29 13.03
N GLU A 92 4.40 -0.98 12.48
CA GLU A 92 3.97 -0.80 11.10
C GLU A 92 3.33 0.57 10.89
N LYS A 93 2.52 1.07 11.83
CA LYS A 93 2.01 2.47 11.80
C LYS A 93 3.15 3.47 11.84
N ALA A 94 4.16 3.28 12.68
CA ALA A 94 5.32 4.17 12.75
C ALA A 94 6.13 4.17 11.44
N LYS A 95 6.25 3.01 10.80
CA LYS A 95 6.93 2.85 9.50
C LYS A 95 6.14 3.51 8.37
N ILE A 96 4.82 3.31 8.34
CA ILE A 96 3.89 3.98 7.43
C ILE A 96 3.94 5.50 7.65
N GLY A 97 3.95 5.95 8.90
CA GLY A 97 4.10 7.37 9.27
C GLY A 97 5.41 7.98 8.74
N LYS A 98 6.55 7.28 8.88
CA LYS A 98 7.83 7.74 8.32
C LYS A 98 7.83 7.82 6.79
N LEU A 99 7.16 6.88 6.12
CA LEU A 99 7.00 6.89 4.67
C LEU A 99 6.07 8.02 4.21
N LEU A 100 4.95 8.21 4.90
CA LEU A 100 4.00 9.30 4.68
C LEU A 100 4.61 10.67 4.96
N ASP A 101 5.50 10.80 5.94
CA ASP A 101 6.22 12.06 6.22
C ASP A 101 7.21 12.41 5.10
N LYS A 102 7.89 11.39 4.54
CA LYS A 102 8.76 11.57 3.38
C LYS A 102 7.96 11.97 2.15
N GLU A 103 6.86 11.27 1.89
CA GLU A 103 5.90 11.60 0.83
C GLU A 103 5.27 12.98 1.04
N ARG A 104 4.85 13.35 2.25
CA ARG A 104 4.25 14.67 2.55
C ARG A 104 5.24 15.81 2.29
N LYS A 105 6.51 15.63 2.65
CA LYS A 105 7.59 16.59 2.34
C LYS A 105 7.90 16.67 0.85
N GLN A 106 7.75 15.57 0.11
CA GLN A 106 7.95 15.53 -1.33
C GLN A 106 6.71 16.01 -2.12
N SER A 107 5.53 15.88 -1.52
CA SER A 107 4.23 16.27 -2.05
C SER A 107 4.06 17.79 -2.08
N ALA A 108 3.16 18.26 -2.93
CA ALA A 108 2.89 19.67 -3.16
C ALA A 108 2.46 20.42 -1.88
N GLN A 109 1.81 19.72 -0.94
CA GLN A 109 1.49 20.27 0.39
C GLN A 109 2.75 20.72 1.13
N GLY A 110 3.73 19.82 1.35
CA GLY A 110 4.94 20.14 2.11
C GLY A 110 5.71 21.33 1.53
N LYS A 111 5.77 21.42 0.20
CA LYS A 111 6.35 22.57 -0.51
C LYS A 111 5.53 23.85 -0.33
N THR A 112 4.20 23.76 -0.30
CA THR A 112 3.31 24.90 -0.07
C THR A 112 3.41 25.41 1.37
N GLU A 113 3.45 24.52 2.36
CA GLU A 113 3.65 24.90 3.76
C GLU A 113 5.03 25.52 4.00
N GLU A 114 6.08 25.01 3.35
CA GLU A 114 7.42 25.61 3.39
C GLU A 114 7.45 27.01 2.74
N LEU A 115 6.80 27.17 1.59
CA LEU A 115 6.71 28.47 0.91
C LEU A 115 5.92 29.50 1.72
N ILE A 116 4.84 29.09 2.40
CA ILE A 116 4.07 29.95 3.31
C ILE A 116 4.94 30.36 4.51
N ALA A 117 5.70 29.44 5.08
CA ALA A 117 6.61 29.73 6.19
C ALA A 117 7.72 30.71 5.76
N ARG A 118 8.31 30.53 4.58
CA ARG A 118 9.30 31.46 4.01
C ARG A 118 8.70 32.84 3.72
N ALA A 119 7.48 32.90 3.20
CA ALA A 119 6.78 34.16 2.95
C ALA A 119 6.51 34.94 4.25
N LYS A 120 6.11 34.24 5.33
CA LYS A 120 5.90 34.86 6.65
C LYS A 120 7.21 35.37 7.26
N ALA A 121 8.31 34.64 7.10
CA ALA A 121 9.64 35.10 7.53
C ALA A 121 10.12 36.32 6.72
N LEU A 122 9.81 36.38 5.43
CA LEU A 122 10.10 37.56 4.59
C LEU A 122 9.27 38.77 5.02
N ASP A 123 7.97 38.59 5.31
CA ASP A 123 7.10 39.67 5.80
C ASP A 123 7.61 40.28 7.12
N GLN A 124 8.12 39.44 8.03
CA GLN A 124 8.76 39.90 9.26
C GLN A 124 10.05 40.69 8.99
N GLN A 125 10.86 40.27 8.02
CA GLN A 125 12.06 41.01 7.62
C GLN A 125 11.72 42.36 6.97
N VAL A 126 10.66 42.42 6.16
CA VAL A 126 10.18 43.66 5.56
C VAL A 126 9.70 44.63 6.64
N LYS A 127 8.93 44.16 7.63
CA LYS A 127 8.52 45.00 8.78
C LYS A 127 9.72 45.51 9.58
N ALA A 128 10.69 44.65 9.87
CA ALA A 128 11.91 45.06 10.57
C ALA A 128 12.73 46.07 9.76
N LEU A 129 12.73 45.97 8.43
CA LEU A 129 13.39 46.93 7.56
C LEU A 129 12.63 48.25 7.48
N GLU A 130 11.30 48.22 7.45
CA GLU A 130 10.43 49.40 7.50
C GLU A 130 10.61 50.19 8.80
N ASP A 131 10.73 49.49 9.94
CA ASP A 131 11.02 50.11 11.24
C ASP A 131 12.41 50.76 11.25
N ARG A 132 13.42 50.12 10.62
CA ARG A 132 14.75 50.72 10.44
C ARG A 132 14.71 51.94 9.51
N LEU A 133 13.91 51.91 8.44
CA LEU A 133 13.73 53.04 7.54
C LEU A 133 12.99 54.21 8.20
N LYS A 134 11.96 53.95 9.02
CA LYS A 134 11.31 54.98 9.85
C LYS A 134 12.27 55.61 10.85
N GLY A 135 13.23 54.84 11.36
CA GLY A 135 14.32 55.34 12.20
C GLY A 135 15.34 56.23 11.47
N ILE A 136 15.46 56.09 10.14
CA ILE A 136 16.38 56.88 9.30
C ILE A 136 15.67 58.10 8.65
N GLY A 137 14.34 58.10 8.60
CA GLY A 137 13.50 59.13 7.98
C GLY A 137 13.43 60.51 8.64
N GLY A 138 14.39 60.84 9.51
CA GLY A 138 14.59 62.17 10.09
C GLY A 138 15.70 62.95 9.38
N GLY A 139 15.60 63.15 8.07
CA GLY A 139 16.40 64.16 7.35
C GLY A 139 17.03 63.72 6.03
N GLN A 140 16.32 63.95 4.92
CA GLN A 140 16.76 64.68 3.71
C GLN A 140 15.77 64.43 2.56
N ALA A 141 15.17 65.51 2.06
CA ALA A 141 14.22 65.52 0.95
C ALA A 141 14.95 65.62 -0.39
N VAL A 142 14.53 64.85 -1.41
CA VAL A 142 14.57 65.31 -2.81
C VAL A 142 13.41 64.71 -3.62
N ALA A 143 12.59 65.64 -4.12
CA ALA A 143 11.82 65.71 -5.37
C ALA A 143 10.70 64.69 -5.69
N MET A 144 9.51 65.29 -5.86
CA MET A 144 8.28 64.78 -6.47
C MET A 144 8.48 64.38 -7.95
N THR A 145 7.85 63.29 -8.39
CA THR A 145 7.14 63.26 -9.68
C THR A 145 6.07 62.14 -9.73
N GLN A 146 4.81 62.58 -9.73
CA GLN A 146 3.63 62.06 -10.46
C GLN A 146 3.23 60.56 -10.38
N ALA A 147 2.02 60.33 -9.85
CA ALA A 147 1.12 59.25 -10.31
C ALA A 147 0.35 59.74 -11.56
N PRO A 148 0.07 58.86 -12.52
CA PRO A 148 -1.26 58.22 -12.64
C PRO A 148 -1.11 56.72 -13.01
N SER A 149 -2.07 55.81 -12.94
CA SER A 149 -3.48 55.78 -12.62
C SER A 149 -3.83 54.31 -12.36
N ALA A 150 -4.92 54.08 -11.65
CA ALA A 150 -5.59 52.79 -11.58
C ALA A 150 -5.85 52.21 -12.98
N THR A 151 -5.58 50.92 -13.14
CA THR A 151 -6.46 50.06 -13.94
C THR A 151 -6.61 48.77 -13.16
N GLU A 152 -7.75 48.67 -12.47
CA GLU A 152 -8.26 47.40 -12.00
C GLU A 152 -8.41 46.45 -13.18
N LYS A 153 -7.81 45.27 -13.06
CA LYS A 153 -8.35 44.04 -13.63
C LYS A 153 -8.25 42.99 -12.53
N PRO A 154 -9.37 42.41 -12.06
CA PRO A 154 -9.32 41.44 -10.98
C PRO A 154 -8.66 40.17 -11.50
N ALA A 155 -7.48 39.84 -10.95
CA ALA A 155 -6.93 38.51 -11.05
C ALA A 155 -7.77 37.59 -10.17
N ALA A 156 -8.65 36.83 -10.80
CA ALA A 156 -9.37 35.73 -10.20
C ALA A 156 -8.38 34.81 -9.46
N SER A 157 -8.53 34.71 -8.15
CA SER A 157 -8.00 33.59 -7.37
C SER A 157 -8.92 32.40 -7.59
N GLY A 158 -8.47 31.45 -8.40
CA GLY A 158 -9.22 30.25 -8.73
C GLY A 158 -8.37 29.29 -9.54
N GLY A 159 -7.44 28.59 -8.87
CA GLY A 159 -6.52 27.69 -9.55
C GLY A 159 -5.78 26.76 -8.60
N GLY A 160 -6.50 26.01 -7.78
CA GLY A 160 -5.92 24.96 -6.94
C GLY A 160 -6.77 23.68 -6.81
N GLY A 161 -7.99 23.63 -7.34
CA GLY A 161 -8.94 22.56 -7.00
C GLY A 161 -8.89 21.28 -7.83
N ALA A 162 -8.32 21.30 -9.04
CA ALA A 162 -8.43 20.16 -9.96
C ALA A 162 -7.26 19.18 -9.90
N GLY A 163 -6.03 19.67 -9.67
CA GLY A 163 -4.83 18.83 -9.65
C GLY A 163 -4.81 17.85 -8.48
N ASP A 164 -5.23 18.30 -7.30
CA ASP A 164 -5.21 17.48 -6.09
C ASP A 164 -6.28 16.38 -6.11
N ILE A 165 -7.47 16.65 -6.66
CA ILE A 165 -8.54 15.64 -6.79
C ILE A 165 -8.12 14.50 -7.74
N MET A 166 -7.46 14.84 -8.84
CA MET A 166 -6.99 13.83 -9.81
C MET A 166 -5.92 12.93 -9.20
N LYS A 167 -5.02 13.48 -8.38
CA LYS A 167 -4.01 12.70 -7.67
C LYS A 167 -4.65 11.77 -6.64
N VAL A 168 -5.59 12.27 -5.83
CA VAL A 168 -6.33 11.44 -4.85
C VAL A 168 -7.08 10.30 -5.55
N GLY A 169 -7.71 10.56 -6.70
CA GLY A 169 -8.38 9.53 -7.47
C GLY A 169 -7.45 8.43 -7.97
N GLU A 170 -6.26 8.79 -8.46
CA GLU A 170 -5.23 7.82 -8.86
C GLU A 170 -4.68 7.03 -7.66
N GLU A 171 -4.48 7.67 -6.52
CA GLU A 171 -4.05 7.01 -5.29
C GLU A 171 -5.09 5.98 -4.81
N GLN A 172 -6.39 6.29 -4.87
CA GLN A 172 -7.43 5.34 -4.52
C GLN A 172 -7.49 4.15 -5.47
N TRP A 173 -7.22 4.34 -6.77
CA TRP A 173 -7.09 3.24 -7.73
C TRP A 173 -5.99 2.24 -7.33
N GLN A 174 -4.86 2.75 -6.86
CA GLN A 174 -3.74 1.93 -6.40
C GLN A 174 -4.02 1.28 -5.03
N LEU A 175 -4.53 2.06 -4.09
CA LEU A 175 -4.78 1.63 -2.71
C LEU A 175 -5.83 0.53 -2.62
N GLN A 176 -6.92 0.66 -3.39
CA GLN A 176 -7.98 -0.36 -3.47
C GLN A 176 -7.67 -1.46 -4.49
N GLU A 177 -6.44 -1.45 -5.04
CA GLU A 177 -5.92 -2.41 -6.00
C GLU A 177 -6.88 -2.70 -7.17
N CYS A 178 -7.53 -1.67 -7.70
CA CYS A 178 -8.53 -1.80 -8.76
C CYS A 178 -7.95 -2.47 -10.02
N TYR A 179 -6.65 -2.28 -10.25
CA TYR A 179 -5.87 -2.88 -11.34
C TYR A 179 -5.80 -4.41 -11.30
N ASN A 180 -6.02 -5.05 -10.15
CA ASN A 180 -6.02 -6.51 -10.06
C ASN A 180 -7.17 -7.15 -10.86
N CYS A 181 -8.25 -6.39 -11.05
CA CYS A 181 -9.44 -6.85 -11.78
C CYS A 181 -9.66 -6.06 -13.08
N HIS A 182 -9.46 -4.75 -13.05
CA HIS A 182 -9.71 -3.87 -14.18
C HIS A 182 -8.44 -3.58 -14.97
N LYS A 183 -8.62 -3.31 -16.26
CA LYS A 183 -7.56 -2.88 -17.16
C LYS A 183 -7.68 -1.38 -17.43
N LEU A 184 -6.55 -0.69 -17.39
CA LEU A 184 -6.46 0.74 -17.63
C LEU A 184 -5.09 1.06 -18.23
N ARG A 185 -5.03 1.88 -19.29
CA ARG A 185 -3.79 2.24 -20.01
C ARG A 185 -2.99 1.02 -20.49
N GLY A 186 -3.66 -0.08 -20.79
CA GLY A 186 -3.02 -1.34 -21.20
C GLY A 186 -2.47 -2.20 -20.06
N GLU A 187 -2.54 -1.74 -18.81
CA GLU A 187 -2.07 -2.45 -17.61
C GLU A 187 -3.25 -2.98 -16.78
N GLY A 188 -3.03 -4.09 -16.05
CA GLY A 188 -4.03 -4.68 -15.15
C GLY A 188 -4.56 -6.07 -15.54
N GLY A 189 -5.57 -6.54 -14.81
CA GLY A 189 -6.07 -7.92 -14.86
C GLY A 189 -6.74 -8.31 -16.18
N LYS A 190 -6.25 -9.38 -16.81
CA LYS A 190 -6.90 -9.96 -18.00
C LYS A 190 -8.07 -10.84 -17.56
N LYS A 191 -9.31 -10.36 -17.77
CA LYS A 191 -10.61 -11.11 -17.74
C LYS A 191 -11.51 -11.01 -16.50
N ARG A 192 -11.10 -10.42 -15.36
CA ARG A 192 -11.99 -10.30 -14.19
C ARG A 192 -12.94 -9.10 -14.24
N GLY A 193 -12.44 -7.95 -14.70
CA GLY A 193 -13.21 -6.72 -14.89
C GLY A 193 -13.09 -6.19 -16.32
N PRO A 194 -14.01 -5.29 -16.72
CA PRO A 194 -13.92 -4.57 -18.00
C PRO A 194 -12.73 -3.61 -18.03
N GLU A 195 -12.25 -3.33 -19.25
CA GLU A 195 -11.23 -2.31 -19.53
C GLU A 195 -11.87 -0.92 -19.49
N LEU A 196 -11.28 0.01 -18.73
CA LEU A 196 -11.91 1.28 -18.34
C LEU A 196 -11.37 2.51 -19.08
N ASP A 197 -10.50 2.34 -20.08
CA ASP A 197 -9.86 3.43 -20.82
C ASP A 197 -10.83 4.41 -21.53
N ASN A 198 -12.08 4.01 -21.77
CA ASN A 198 -13.11 4.87 -22.36
C ASN A 198 -14.34 5.08 -21.45
N ILE A 199 -14.22 4.79 -20.14
CA ILE A 199 -15.39 4.81 -19.24
C ILE A 199 -15.99 6.21 -19.09
N GLY A 200 -15.18 7.26 -19.16
CA GLY A 200 -15.62 8.66 -19.08
C GLY A 200 -16.40 9.16 -20.30
N THR A 201 -16.48 8.37 -21.37
CA THR A 201 -17.39 8.62 -22.50
C THR A 201 -18.75 7.91 -22.30
N LEU A 202 -18.80 6.89 -21.44
CA LEU A 202 -19.95 5.99 -21.29
C LEU A 202 -20.78 6.24 -20.04
N LEU A 203 -20.16 6.72 -18.96
CA LEU A 203 -20.82 7.06 -17.69
C LEU A 203 -20.42 8.46 -17.24
N THR A 204 -21.33 9.13 -16.53
CA THR A 204 -20.98 10.36 -15.80
C THR A 204 -20.18 10.04 -14.53
N VAL A 205 -19.56 11.06 -13.94
CA VAL A 205 -18.80 10.90 -12.69
C VAL A 205 -19.70 10.34 -11.57
N GLU A 206 -20.94 10.81 -11.49
CA GLU A 206 -21.92 10.37 -10.49
C GLU A 206 -22.31 8.91 -10.70
N GLU A 207 -22.46 8.47 -11.96
CA GLU A 207 -22.76 7.07 -12.28
C GLU A 207 -21.58 6.14 -12.01
N ILE A 208 -20.34 6.60 -12.26
CA ILE A 208 -19.13 5.88 -11.88
C ILE A 208 -19.06 5.74 -10.36
N GLN A 209 -19.33 6.83 -9.62
CA GLN A 209 -19.39 6.81 -8.16
C GLN A 209 -20.46 5.85 -7.66
N GLN A 210 -21.66 5.89 -8.23
CA GLN A 210 -22.75 4.96 -7.90
C GLN A 210 -22.33 3.51 -8.16
N LYS A 211 -21.62 3.23 -9.26
CA LYS A 211 -21.13 1.89 -9.58
C LYS A 211 -20.07 1.41 -8.59
N ILE A 212 -19.21 2.28 -8.09
CA ILE A 212 -18.22 1.94 -7.06
C ILE A 212 -18.92 1.65 -5.72
N ALA A 213 -19.93 2.45 -5.36
CA ALA A 213 -20.68 2.29 -4.10
C ALA A 213 -21.64 1.08 -4.12
N ASP A 214 -22.33 0.85 -5.24
CA ASP A 214 -23.19 -0.31 -5.48
C ASP A 214 -22.76 -1.00 -6.78
N PRO A 215 -21.90 -2.03 -6.70
CA PRO A 215 -21.47 -2.81 -7.86
C PRO A 215 -22.62 -3.45 -8.66
N LYS A 216 -23.83 -3.60 -8.10
CA LYS A 216 -24.97 -4.17 -8.83
C LYS A 216 -25.78 -3.14 -9.61
N SER A 217 -25.48 -1.85 -9.49
CA SER A 217 -26.19 -0.77 -10.19
C SER A 217 -26.05 -0.84 -11.73
N PHE A 218 -24.84 -1.11 -12.23
CA PHE A 218 -24.57 -1.30 -13.65
C PHE A 218 -23.91 -2.65 -13.94
N MET A 219 -24.18 -3.21 -15.11
CA MET A 219 -23.53 -4.41 -15.63
C MET A 219 -22.78 -4.05 -16.92
N ALA A 220 -21.54 -4.49 -17.07
CA ALA A 220 -20.81 -4.33 -18.33
C ALA A 220 -21.27 -5.39 -19.34
N GLU A 221 -21.50 -5.00 -20.59
CA GLU A 221 -21.84 -5.90 -21.69
C GLU A 221 -20.78 -7.03 -21.81
N GLY A 222 -21.22 -8.29 -21.86
CA GLY A 222 -20.32 -9.45 -21.94
C GLY A 222 -19.74 -9.93 -20.60
N TYR A 223 -20.12 -9.31 -19.47
CA TYR A 223 -19.71 -9.69 -18.11
C TYR A 223 -20.89 -10.21 -17.26
N ASP A 224 -21.91 -10.78 -17.89
CA ASP A 224 -23.13 -11.24 -17.21
C ASP A 224 -22.86 -12.24 -16.08
N LYS A 225 -21.93 -13.19 -16.30
CA LYS A 225 -21.60 -14.23 -15.33
C LYS A 225 -20.85 -13.64 -14.13
N GLU A 226 -19.89 -12.76 -14.38
CA GLU A 226 -19.08 -12.08 -13.37
C GLU A 226 -19.95 -11.12 -12.53
N TRP A 227 -20.88 -10.43 -13.17
CA TRP A 227 -21.85 -9.56 -12.51
C TRP A 227 -22.80 -10.36 -11.62
N GLN A 228 -23.37 -11.45 -12.12
CA GLN A 228 -24.26 -12.33 -11.33
C GLN A 228 -23.54 -12.94 -10.12
N LYS A 229 -22.26 -13.30 -10.28
CA LYS A 229 -21.41 -13.82 -9.19
C LYS A 229 -20.95 -12.76 -8.20
N GLY A 230 -21.14 -11.47 -8.48
CA GLY A 230 -20.67 -10.39 -7.61
C GLY A 230 -19.15 -10.32 -7.50
N ILE A 231 -18.44 -10.49 -8.63
CA ILE A 231 -16.95 -10.46 -8.64
C ILE A 231 -16.40 -9.10 -8.21
N MET A 232 -17.12 -8.01 -8.49
CA MET A 232 -16.77 -6.68 -7.99
C MET A 232 -17.21 -6.55 -6.52
N PRO A 233 -16.28 -6.31 -5.56
CA PRO A 233 -16.59 -6.21 -4.14
C PRO A 233 -17.56 -5.08 -3.81
N ASP A 234 -18.46 -5.31 -2.85
CA ASP A 234 -19.49 -4.36 -2.38
C ASP A 234 -19.08 -3.53 -1.16
N LYS A 235 -17.84 -3.69 -0.69
CA LYS A 235 -17.31 -3.08 0.54
C LYS A 235 -16.72 -1.69 0.35
N PHE A 236 -16.55 -1.21 -0.89
CA PHE A 236 -15.85 0.06 -1.14
C PHE A 236 -16.55 1.27 -0.52
N LYS A 237 -17.88 1.22 -0.38
CA LYS A 237 -18.65 2.24 0.36
C LYS A 237 -18.31 2.34 1.85
N ASP A 238 -17.81 1.25 2.44
CA ASP A 238 -17.45 1.17 3.85
C ASP A 238 -15.93 1.41 4.05
N LEU A 239 -15.14 1.23 2.99
CA LEU A 239 -13.67 1.35 3.00
C LEU A 239 -13.15 2.70 2.53
N MET A 240 -13.98 3.52 1.86
CA MET A 240 -13.57 4.77 1.23
C MET A 240 -14.49 5.92 1.65
N ASP A 241 -13.92 7.08 1.96
CA ASP A 241 -14.72 8.28 2.24
C ASP A 241 -15.49 8.71 0.97
N PRO A 242 -16.73 9.23 1.09
CA PRO A 242 -17.49 9.69 -0.07
C PRO A 242 -16.75 10.69 -0.97
N LYS A 243 -15.87 11.54 -0.41
CA LYS A 243 -15.07 12.49 -1.18
C LYS A 243 -13.95 11.82 -1.96
N GLU A 244 -13.31 10.81 -1.39
CA GLU A 244 -12.28 10.01 -2.05
C GLU A 244 -12.89 9.17 -3.19
N MET A 245 -14.11 8.66 -2.99
CA MET A 245 -14.84 7.95 -4.03
C MET A 245 -15.24 8.87 -5.18
N LEU A 246 -15.66 10.10 -4.87
CA LEU A 246 -15.90 11.12 -5.88
C LEU A 246 -14.62 11.49 -6.64
N ALA A 247 -13.48 11.57 -5.95
CA ALA A 247 -12.19 11.83 -6.58
C ALA A 247 -11.77 10.69 -7.52
N LEU A 248 -11.92 9.44 -7.10
CA LEU A 248 -11.70 8.25 -7.95
C LEU A 248 -12.62 8.25 -9.17
N ALA A 249 -13.91 8.53 -8.97
CA ALA A 249 -14.86 8.62 -10.07
C ALA A 249 -14.55 9.76 -11.04
N THR A 250 -14.11 10.92 -10.53
CA THR A 250 -13.70 12.08 -11.34
C THR A 250 -12.47 11.74 -12.17
N TRP A 251 -11.49 11.08 -11.56
CA TRP A 251 -10.28 10.62 -12.25
C TRP A 251 -10.61 9.59 -13.33
N LEU A 252 -11.44 8.58 -13.04
CA LEU A 252 -11.94 7.62 -14.02
C LEU A 252 -12.75 8.29 -15.14
N GLY A 253 -13.52 9.33 -14.83
CA GLY A 253 -14.27 10.12 -15.81
C GLY A 253 -13.38 10.89 -16.80
N SER A 254 -12.08 11.03 -16.51
CA SER A 254 -11.12 11.63 -17.46
C SER A 254 -10.69 10.70 -18.59
N PHE A 255 -10.94 9.38 -18.46
CA PHE A 255 -10.55 8.38 -19.45
C PHE A 255 -11.58 8.26 -20.57
N LYS A 256 -11.22 8.80 -21.74
CA LYS A 256 -12.10 8.93 -22.91
C LYS A 256 -11.47 8.36 -24.19
N ASN A 257 -10.64 7.34 -24.05
CA ASN A 257 -9.93 6.75 -25.19
C ASN A 257 -10.85 5.86 -26.02
N VAL A 258 -11.54 6.46 -26.99
CA VAL A 258 -12.47 5.77 -27.90
C VAL A 258 -11.85 4.68 -28.77
N ALA A 259 -10.52 4.60 -28.85
CA ALA A 259 -9.84 3.52 -29.57
C ALA A 259 -9.90 2.18 -28.82
N VAL A 260 -10.20 2.20 -27.52
CA VAL A 260 -10.34 1.00 -26.70
C VAL A 260 -11.82 0.62 -26.61
N ASN A 261 -12.10 -0.66 -26.86
CA ASN A 261 -13.45 -1.21 -26.76
C ASN A 261 -13.82 -1.48 -25.29
N THR A 262 -14.04 -0.41 -24.51
CA THR A 262 -14.65 -0.51 -23.18
C THR A 262 -16.09 -0.98 -23.33
N PRO A 263 -16.49 -2.10 -22.68
CA PRO A 263 -17.84 -2.62 -22.76
C PRO A 263 -18.89 -1.62 -22.25
N LYS A 264 -20.06 -1.59 -22.90
CA LYS A 264 -21.12 -0.65 -22.54
C LYS A 264 -21.74 -0.99 -21.18
N PRO A 265 -21.96 0.01 -20.31
CA PRO A 265 -22.68 -0.16 -19.07
C PRO A 265 -24.18 -0.29 -19.33
N ILE A 266 -24.81 -1.28 -18.72
CA ILE A 266 -26.25 -1.54 -18.74
C ILE A 266 -26.77 -1.28 -17.33
N LYS A 267 -27.62 -0.26 -17.18
CA LYS A 267 -28.24 0.05 -15.89
C LYS A 267 -29.20 -1.07 -15.48
N LYS A 268 -29.04 -1.57 -14.25
CA LYS A 268 -29.86 -2.66 -13.67
C LYS A 268 -30.68 -2.20 -12.47
N LYS A 269 -30.28 -1.10 -11.84
CA LYS A 269 -31.00 -0.42 -10.75
C LYS A 269 -30.94 1.08 -10.94
#